data_AF-A0A0N5A4D1-F1
#
_entry.id   AF-A0A0N5A4D1-F1
#
_cell.length_a   1.000
_cell.length_b   1.000
_cell.length_c   1.000
_cell.angle_alpha   90.00
_cell.angle_beta   90.00
_cell.angle_gamma   90.00
#
_symmetry.space_group_name_H-M   'P 1'
#
loop_
_entity.id
_entity.type
_entity.pdbx_description
1 polymer ?
#
loop_
_entity_poly.entity_id
_entity_poly.type
_entity_poly.pdbx_seq_one_letter_code
_entity_poly.pdbx_strand_id
1 'polypeptide(L)'
;MKEIGEIELKKNNHTDYENKIDQIVTEEDDGEEYNNAIQYLNNSNLLANLTLAIEEKKQDKLNISEIKIDPRITSHLPQGDIILTNDELNILRSDIENDNSTNGKRTKRSIKISPRTEWKMPVNIYISKYSPFRNVTRIAISLIQNNTCIRFNESEDIIKWRQGINVLRNQDYCASQIGAKYADRPQAVMLAYECFQSIGQTQHELGHALGLYHEHTRIDRDQFVKIIENNIIPGEQINFKRDPEDISSTFNHSYDYSSVMQYPHFAFGKNNTTTIY
;
A
#
# COMPACT_ATOMS: atom_id res chain seq x y z
N MET A 1 20.37 64.34 2.93
CA MET A 1 21.43 63.31 2.99
C MET A 1 21.19 62.41 4.20
N LYS A 2 20.76 61.17 3.97
CA LYS A 2 21.19 59.98 4.70
C LYS A 2 20.79 58.75 3.87
N GLU A 3 21.78 57.92 3.60
CA GLU A 3 21.82 56.85 2.60
C GLU A 3 20.99 55.62 2.99
N ILE A 4 20.60 54.90 1.94
CA ILE A 4 19.92 53.61 1.95
C ILE A 4 21.01 52.53 2.05
N GLY A 5 20.94 51.67 3.08
CA GLY A 5 21.84 50.52 3.26
C GLY A 5 21.11 49.21 2.95
N GLU A 6 21.71 48.42 2.06
CA GLU A 6 21.22 47.15 1.50
C GLU A 6 21.04 46.04 2.54
N ILE A 7 20.03 45.20 2.35
CA ILE A 7 19.79 43.96 3.11
C ILE A 7 20.48 42.81 2.37
N GLU A 8 21.57 42.29 2.93
CA GLU A 8 22.22 41.05 2.50
C GLU A 8 21.45 39.82 3.00
N LEU A 9 20.92 39.02 2.08
CA LEU A 9 20.40 37.68 2.33
C LEU A 9 21.56 36.72 2.61
N LYS A 10 21.76 36.33 3.87
CA LYS A 10 22.65 35.22 4.22
C LYS A 10 22.05 33.89 3.75
N LYS A 11 22.64 33.32 2.70
CA LYS A 11 22.52 31.90 2.35
C LYS A 11 23.06 31.06 3.51
N ASN A 12 22.20 30.33 4.22
CA ASN A 12 22.63 29.24 5.09
C ASN A 12 22.63 27.94 4.28
N ASN A 13 23.78 27.25 4.32
CA ASN A 13 24.11 26.09 3.51
C ASN A 13 23.24 24.87 3.86
N HIS A 14 22.71 24.24 2.81
CA HIS A 14 21.86 23.03 2.82
C HIS A 14 22.62 21.74 3.23
N THR A 15 23.93 21.83 3.45
CA THR A 15 24.85 20.69 3.66
C THR A 15 25.04 20.28 5.11
N ASP A 16 24.53 21.03 6.08
CA ASP A 16 24.68 20.72 7.52
C ASP A 16 23.55 19.81 8.06
N TYR A 17 22.47 19.67 7.31
CA TYR A 17 21.35 18.76 7.64
C TYR A 17 21.58 17.34 7.14
N GLU A 18 22.25 17.15 6.01
CA GLU A 18 22.54 15.82 5.44
C GLU A 18 23.54 15.03 6.31
N ASN A 19 24.59 15.68 6.80
CA ASN A 19 25.60 15.03 7.65
C ASN A 19 25.08 14.63 9.05
N LYS A 20 24.00 15.26 9.54
CA LYS A 20 23.34 14.87 10.79
C LYS A 20 22.36 13.72 10.63
N ILE A 21 21.86 13.47 9.41
CA ILE A 21 20.98 12.34 9.12
C ILE A 21 21.80 11.05 9.05
N ASP A 22 23.02 11.10 8.50
CA ASP A 22 23.91 9.91 8.42
C ASP A 22 24.39 9.40 9.78
N GLN A 23 24.44 10.24 10.82
CA GLN A 23 24.80 9.82 12.18
C GLN A 23 23.62 9.24 13.00
N ILE A 24 22.37 9.41 12.55
CA ILE A 24 21.18 8.90 13.26
C ILE A 24 20.77 7.51 12.75
N VAL A 25 21.27 7.10 11.58
CA VAL A 25 21.00 5.78 10.98
C VAL A 25 21.80 4.64 11.63
N THR A 26 22.72 4.93 12.57
CA THR A 26 23.61 3.91 13.16
C THR A 26 23.25 3.41 14.56
N GLU A 27 22.09 3.74 15.12
CA GLU A 27 21.65 3.16 16.41
C GLU A 27 20.53 2.14 16.20
N GLU A 28 20.97 0.90 15.97
CA GLU A 28 20.31 -0.39 16.20
C GLU A 28 18.78 -0.36 16.39
N ASP A 29 18.06 -0.37 15.26
CA ASP A 29 16.72 -0.99 15.18
C ASP A 29 16.98 -2.47 14.88
N ASP A 30 16.65 -3.32 15.85
CA ASP A 30 16.83 -4.76 15.87
C ASP A 30 16.12 -5.36 14.65
N GLY A 31 16.90 -5.50 13.57
CA GLY A 31 16.46 -5.82 12.21
C GLY A 31 15.77 -7.17 12.04
N GLU A 32 15.27 -7.80 13.10
CA GLU A 32 14.51 -9.03 13.06
C GLU A 32 13.15 -8.83 12.37
N GLU A 33 12.42 -7.72 12.58
CA GLU A 33 11.15 -7.46 11.86
C GLU A 33 11.33 -7.01 10.41
N TYR A 34 12.35 -6.18 10.13
CA TYR A 34 12.74 -5.82 8.76
C TYR A 34 13.26 -7.06 8.01
N ASN A 35 14.12 -7.86 8.63
CA ASN A 35 14.61 -9.10 8.05
C ASN A 35 13.50 -10.14 7.93
N ASN A 36 12.50 -10.16 8.82
CA ASN A 36 11.33 -11.03 8.67
C ASN A 36 10.44 -10.56 7.51
N ALA A 37 10.22 -9.26 7.32
CA ALA A 37 9.48 -8.72 6.17
C ALA A 37 10.24 -8.95 4.85
N ILE A 38 11.55 -8.77 4.83
CA ILE A 38 12.43 -9.08 3.69
C ILE A 38 12.51 -10.59 3.44
N GLN A 39 12.64 -11.42 4.46
CA GLN A 39 12.64 -12.89 4.36
C GLN A 39 11.28 -13.39 3.90
N TYR A 40 10.21 -12.71 4.26
CA TYR A 40 8.85 -12.99 3.80
C TYR A 40 8.63 -12.59 2.33
N LEU A 41 9.12 -11.41 1.92
CA LEU A 41 9.19 -10.98 0.51
C LEU A 41 10.08 -11.89 -0.35
N ASN A 42 11.18 -12.40 0.21
CA ASN A 42 12.09 -13.34 -0.45
C ASN A 42 11.52 -14.77 -0.54
N ASN A 43 10.69 -15.18 0.42
CA ASN A 43 10.05 -16.50 0.44
C ASN A 43 8.73 -16.54 -0.37
N SER A 44 8.23 -15.39 -0.81
CA SER A 44 7.30 -15.32 -1.93
C SER A 44 8.05 -15.50 -3.26
N ASN A 45 7.89 -16.64 -3.94
CA ASN A 45 8.25 -16.92 -5.35
C ASN A 45 7.65 -15.92 -6.42
N LEU A 46 7.44 -14.63 -6.12
CA LEU A 46 7.23 -13.52 -7.08
C LEU A 46 8.55 -13.01 -7.72
N LEU A 47 9.63 -13.74 -7.43
CA LEU A 47 10.53 -14.23 -8.46
C LEU A 47 9.86 -14.54 -9.83
N ALA A 48 8.57 -14.88 -9.93
CA ALA A 48 7.83 -14.94 -11.20
C ALA A 48 7.79 -13.60 -11.97
N ASN A 49 7.59 -12.46 -11.31
CA ASN A 49 7.54 -11.15 -11.98
C ASN A 49 8.94 -10.53 -12.13
N LEU A 50 9.88 -10.89 -11.25
CA LEU A 50 11.30 -10.62 -11.49
C LEU A 50 11.82 -11.30 -12.79
N THR A 51 11.16 -12.38 -13.24
CA THR A 51 11.42 -13.09 -14.50
C THR A 51 10.81 -12.36 -15.71
N LEU A 52 9.65 -11.71 -15.57
CA LEU A 52 9.11 -10.74 -16.56
C LEU A 52 9.98 -9.47 -16.68
N ALA A 53 10.55 -9.01 -15.57
CA ALA A 53 11.46 -7.85 -15.53
C ALA A 53 12.78 -8.04 -16.32
N ILE A 54 13.13 -9.27 -16.76
CA ILE A 54 14.38 -9.57 -17.48
C ILE A 54 14.14 -9.81 -18.98
N GLU A 55 12.97 -10.29 -19.39
CA GLU A 55 12.67 -10.55 -20.80
C GLU A 55 12.26 -9.29 -21.57
N GLU A 56 11.51 -8.35 -20.97
CA GLU A 56 11.11 -7.10 -21.64
C GLU A 56 12.23 -6.05 -21.71
N LYS A 57 13.20 -6.09 -20.78
CA LYS A 57 14.42 -5.26 -20.83
C LYS A 57 15.29 -5.52 -22.07
N LYS A 58 15.01 -6.56 -22.85
CA LYS A 58 15.70 -6.84 -24.12
C LYS A 58 15.05 -6.20 -25.35
N GLN A 59 13.84 -5.62 -25.27
CA GLN A 59 13.12 -5.25 -26.49
C GLN A 59 12.82 -3.77 -26.70
N ASP A 60 12.81 -2.89 -25.70
CA ASP A 60 12.79 -1.44 -25.98
C ASP A 60 13.48 -0.58 -24.90
N LYS A 61 14.29 0.37 -25.36
CA LYS A 61 15.11 1.32 -24.57
C LYS A 61 14.25 2.30 -23.76
N LEU A 62 13.71 1.89 -22.62
CA LEU A 62 13.11 2.81 -21.65
C LEU A 62 14.16 3.31 -20.66
N ASN A 63 14.37 4.63 -20.62
CA ASN A 63 15.23 5.29 -19.65
C ASN A 63 14.59 5.18 -18.25
N ILE A 64 15.11 4.29 -17.42
CA ILE A 64 14.63 3.99 -16.05
C ILE A 64 14.62 5.26 -15.16
N SER A 65 15.41 6.28 -15.49
CA SER A 65 15.48 7.56 -14.79
C SER A 65 14.24 8.46 -14.93
N GLU A 66 13.26 8.10 -15.77
CA GLU A 66 12.02 8.88 -15.99
C GLU A 66 10.77 8.25 -15.37
N ILE A 67 10.87 7.05 -14.79
CA ILE A 67 9.75 6.45 -14.06
C ILE A 67 9.73 7.09 -12.68
N LYS A 68 8.86 8.09 -12.50
CA LYS A 68 8.54 8.60 -11.17
C LYS A 68 7.88 7.46 -10.39
N ILE A 69 8.62 6.82 -9.49
CA ILE A 69 8.10 5.76 -8.62
C ILE A 69 7.08 6.42 -7.71
N ASP A 70 5.80 6.13 -7.96
CA ASP A 70 4.72 6.57 -7.10
C ASP A 70 4.69 5.63 -5.89
N PRO A 71 5.04 6.08 -4.66
CA PRO A 71 5.13 5.18 -3.51
C PRO A 71 3.79 4.56 -3.12
N ARG A 72 2.68 5.03 -3.72
CA ARG A 72 1.33 4.48 -3.59
C ARG A 72 1.11 3.23 -4.42
N ILE A 73 1.97 2.94 -5.41
CA ILE A 73 1.86 1.76 -6.26
C ILE A 73 3.26 1.21 -6.58
N THR A 74 3.51 -0.05 -6.23
CA THR A 74 4.79 -0.70 -6.49
C THR A 74 4.61 -2.04 -7.21
N SER A 75 5.39 -2.25 -8.27
CA SER A 75 5.26 -3.41 -9.16
C SER A 75 5.55 -4.76 -8.51
N HIS A 76 6.25 -4.77 -7.36
CA HIS A 76 6.58 -5.98 -6.63
C HIS A 76 5.51 -6.40 -5.62
N LEU A 77 4.43 -5.62 -5.47
CA LEU A 77 3.30 -5.97 -4.63
C LEU A 77 2.04 -6.21 -5.49
N PRO A 78 1.23 -7.23 -5.18
CA PRO A 78 -0.09 -7.42 -5.77
C PRO A 78 -0.93 -6.15 -5.68
N GLN A 79 -1.48 -5.72 -6.81
CA GLN A 79 -2.21 -4.46 -6.91
C GLN A 79 -1.43 -3.30 -6.26
N GLY A 80 -0.11 -3.25 -6.41
CA GLY A 80 0.67 -2.08 -6.04
C GLY A 80 1.01 -1.94 -4.56
N ASP A 81 0.17 -2.38 -3.62
CA ASP A 81 0.30 -2.05 -2.19
C ASP A 81 -0.26 -3.14 -1.25
N ILE A 82 -0.66 -4.31 -1.77
CA ILE A 82 -1.22 -5.38 -0.95
C ILE A 82 -0.13 -6.38 -0.52
N ILE A 83 0.03 -6.56 0.79
CA ILE A 83 0.87 -7.59 1.39
C ILE A 83 0.05 -8.87 1.62
N LEU A 84 0.40 -9.96 0.95
CA LEU A 84 -0.30 -11.24 1.05
C LEU A 84 0.28 -12.17 2.13
N THR A 85 -0.57 -12.98 2.75
CA THR A 85 -0.11 -14.12 3.58
C THR A 85 0.54 -15.23 2.72
N ASN A 86 1.37 -16.11 3.29
CA ASN A 86 1.98 -17.21 2.52
C ASN A 86 0.92 -18.14 1.92
N ASP A 87 -0.16 -18.36 2.67
CA ASP A 87 -1.32 -19.12 2.20
C ASP A 87 -2.03 -18.41 1.04
N GLU A 88 -2.23 -17.09 1.13
CA GLU A 88 -2.81 -16.29 0.03
C GLU A 88 -1.92 -16.28 -1.21
N LEU A 89 -0.60 -16.20 -1.03
CA LEU A 89 0.37 -16.30 -2.12
C LEU A 89 0.31 -17.67 -2.79
N ASN A 90 0.18 -18.75 -2.02
CA ASN A 90 0.07 -20.10 -2.57
C ASN A 90 -1.24 -20.30 -3.35
N ILE A 91 -2.35 -19.73 -2.86
CA ILE A 91 -3.63 -19.73 -3.59
C ILE A 91 -3.48 -18.97 -4.90
N LEU A 92 -2.94 -17.75 -4.85
CA LEU A 92 -2.72 -16.93 -6.04
C LEU A 92 -1.83 -17.65 -7.06
N ARG A 93 -0.76 -18.33 -6.62
CA ARG A 93 0.07 -19.16 -7.50
C ARG A 93 -0.71 -20.29 -8.13
N SER A 94 -1.49 -21.02 -7.34
CA SER A 94 -2.29 -22.12 -7.88
C SER A 94 -3.32 -21.64 -8.90
N ASP A 95 -3.89 -20.44 -8.73
CA ASP A 95 -4.84 -19.87 -9.68
C ASP A 95 -4.14 -19.43 -10.98
N ILE A 96 -2.90 -18.92 -10.89
CA ILE A 96 -2.08 -18.57 -12.06
C ILE A 96 -1.64 -19.82 -12.85
N GLU A 97 -1.22 -20.88 -12.15
CA GLU A 97 -0.74 -22.13 -12.76
C GLU A 97 -1.89 -22.96 -13.36
N ASN A 98 -3.08 -22.88 -12.77
CA ASN A 98 -4.27 -23.62 -13.21
C ASN A 98 -5.23 -22.75 -14.03
N ASP A 99 -4.75 -21.99 -15.01
CA ASP A 99 -5.60 -21.26 -15.98
C ASP A 99 -6.39 -22.21 -16.93
N ASN A 100 -6.97 -23.26 -16.36
CA ASN A 100 -8.13 -23.98 -16.84
C ASN A 100 -9.31 -23.55 -15.97
N SER A 101 -10.07 -22.58 -16.49
CA SER A 101 -11.47 -22.30 -16.18
C SER A 101 -12.17 -23.41 -15.37
N THR A 102 -12.13 -23.32 -14.04
CA THR A 102 -12.95 -24.18 -13.19
C THR A 102 -13.58 -23.36 -12.08
N ASN A 103 -14.90 -23.18 -12.25
CA ASN A 103 -15.85 -22.60 -11.32
C ASN A 103 -15.79 -23.31 -9.95
N GLY A 104 -14.97 -22.80 -9.04
CA GLY A 104 -15.01 -23.16 -7.62
C GLY A 104 -15.86 -22.15 -6.84
N LYS A 105 -17.05 -22.56 -6.37
CA LYS A 105 -17.90 -21.76 -5.46
C LYS A 105 -17.13 -21.36 -4.19
N ARG A 106 -16.77 -20.08 -4.06
CA ARG A 106 -16.25 -19.45 -2.83
C ARG A 106 -16.98 -18.10 -2.58
N THR A 107 -16.79 -17.50 -1.40
CA THR A 107 -17.75 -16.53 -0.78
C THR A 107 -17.35 -15.04 -0.86
N LYS A 108 -18.37 -14.22 -1.19
CA LYS A 108 -18.48 -12.92 -1.89
C LYS A 108 -18.31 -11.64 -1.05
N ARG A 109 -17.21 -10.86 -1.05
CA ARG A 109 -17.14 -9.59 -0.26
C ARG A 109 -16.07 -8.54 -0.68
N SER A 110 -16.43 -7.30 -1.08
CA SER A 110 -15.45 -6.19 -1.29
C SER A 110 -14.73 -5.73 -0.01
N ILE A 111 -15.13 -6.32 1.12
CA ILE A 111 -14.45 -6.26 2.39
C ILE A 111 -14.12 -7.68 2.79
N LYS A 112 -12.87 -8.00 3.09
CA LYS A 112 -12.53 -9.33 3.60
C LYS A 112 -13.14 -9.52 4.99
N ILE A 113 -14.29 -10.16 5.07
CA ILE A 113 -14.87 -10.63 6.34
C ILE A 113 -14.52 -12.11 6.47
N SER A 114 -13.62 -12.43 7.38
CA SER A 114 -13.21 -13.79 7.72
C SER A 114 -13.73 -14.12 9.12
N PRO A 115 -14.64 -15.10 9.30
CA PRO A 115 -15.15 -15.47 10.62
C PRO A 115 -14.06 -15.90 11.62
N ARG A 116 -12.86 -16.24 11.12
CA ARG A 116 -11.73 -16.71 11.93
C ARG A 116 -10.78 -15.58 12.36
N THR A 117 -10.81 -14.44 11.66
CA THR A 117 -9.83 -13.36 11.83
C THR A 117 -10.49 -11.99 11.67
N GLU A 118 -11.60 -11.77 12.38
CA GLU A 118 -12.19 -10.43 12.50
C GLU A 118 -11.37 -9.60 13.50
N TRP A 119 -11.36 -8.29 13.29
CA TRP A 119 -10.77 -7.36 14.24
C TRP A 119 -11.58 -7.35 15.54
N LYS A 120 -10.91 -7.61 16.67
CA LYS A 120 -11.47 -7.39 18.00
C LYS A 120 -11.50 -5.88 18.26
N MET A 121 -12.69 -5.34 18.47
CA MET A 121 -12.87 -3.91 18.75
C MET A 121 -12.70 -3.60 20.25
N PRO A 122 -12.08 -2.46 20.61
CA PRO A 122 -11.37 -1.54 19.71
C PRO A 122 -10.06 -2.16 19.18
N VAL A 123 -9.71 -1.85 17.93
CA VAL A 123 -8.47 -2.32 17.29
C VAL A 123 -7.27 -1.67 17.98
N ASN A 124 -6.36 -2.47 18.53
CA ASN A 124 -5.11 -1.93 19.06
C ASN A 124 -4.26 -1.40 17.91
N ILE A 125 -3.73 -0.19 18.05
CA ILE A 125 -2.86 0.42 17.04
C ILE A 125 -1.66 1.08 17.69
N TYR A 126 -0.47 0.89 17.13
CA TYR A 126 0.74 1.60 17.53
C TYR A 126 1.24 2.44 16.36
N ILE A 127 1.57 3.70 16.62
CA ILE A 127 2.19 4.59 15.62
C ILE A 127 3.65 4.79 16.01
N SER A 128 4.56 4.21 15.22
CA SER A 128 6.00 4.23 15.51
C SER A 128 6.50 5.63 15.84
N LYS A 129 7.28 5.72 16.91
CA LYS A 129 7.92 6.98 17.35
C LYS A 129 8.88 7.55 16.30
N TYR A 130 9.39 6.70 15.40
CA TYR A 130 10.29 7.05 14.31
C TYR A 130 9.57 7.45 13.02
N SER A 131 8.24 7.33 12.98
CA SER A 131 7.45 7.75 11.83
C SER A 131 7.39 9.28 11.73
N PRO A 132 7.61 9.87 10.56
CA PRO A 132 7.36 11.30 10.37
C PRO A 132 5.84 11.58 10.43
N PHE A 133 5.46 12.83 10.68
CA PHE A 133 4.06 13.28 10.61
C PHE A 133 3.03 12.45 11.39
N ARG A 134 3.40 11.86 12.55
CA ARG A 134 2.49 11.04 13.40
C ARG A 134 1.12 11.69 13.68
N ASN A 135 1.07 13.02 13.75
CA ASN A 135 -0.19 13.75 13.94
C ASN A 135 -1.13 13.62 12.74
N VAL A 136 -0.62 13.55 11.51
CA VAL A 136 -1.41 13.28 10.30
C VAL A 136 -2.03 11.88 10.38
N THR A 137 -1.26 10.87 10.81
CA THR A 137 -1.77 9.52 11.05
C THR A 137 -2.88 9.50 12.11
N ARG A 138 -2.71 10.24 13.22
CA ARG A 138 -3.76 10.38 14.24
C ARG A 138 -5.02 11.08 13.71
N ILE A 139 -4.86 12.09 12.86
CA ILE A 139 -6.00 12.75 12.19
C ILE A 139 -6.73 11.77 11.27
N ALA A 140 -6.01 11.00 10.46
CA ALA A 140 -6.57 9.96 9.59
C ALA A 140 -7.38 8.92 10.39
N ILE A 141 -6.82 8.43 11.50
CA ILE A 141 -7.51 7.53 12.45
C ILE A 141 -8.75 8.19 13.03
N SER A 142 -8.64 9.43 13.50
CA SER A 142 -9.77 10.18 14.07
C SER A 142 -10.92 10.34 13.07
N LEU A 143 -10.62 10.66 11.81
CA LEU A 143 -11.61 10.75 10.75
C LEU A 143 -12.32 9.42 10.47
N ILE A 144 -11.60 8.29 10.50
CA ILE A 144 -12.23 6.96 10.39
C ILE A 144 -13.19 6.73 11.57
N GLN A 145 -12.76 7.01 12.80
CA GLN A 145 -13.59 6.80 13.99
C GLN A 145 -14.84 7.70 14.01
N ASN A 146 -14.73 8.93 13.51
CA ASN A 146 -15.83 9.90 13.48
C ASN A 146 -16.89 9.58 12.41
N ASN A 147 -16.50 8.89 11.34
CA ASN A 147 -17.38 8.58 10.21
C ASN A 147 -17.81 7.10 10.14
N THR A 148 -17.31 6.25 11.04
CA THR A 148 -17.62 4.82 11.06
C THR A 148 -17.83 4.31 12.49
N CYS A 149 -18.21 3.04 12.63
CA CYS A 149 -18.27 2.36 13.92
C CYS A 149 -16.91 1.78 14.38
N ILE A 150 -15.86 1.88 13.56
CA ILE A 150 -14.53 1.38 13.91
C ILE A 150 -13.94 2.23 15.04
N ARG A 151 -13.32 1.58 16.01
CA ARG A 151 -12.66 2.23 17.15
C ARG A 151 -11.25 1.69 17.29
N PHE A 152 -10.33 2.57 17.64
CA PHE A 152 -8.92 2.26 17.83
C PHE A 152 -8.51 2.54 19.28
N ASN A 153 -7.59 1.72 19.78
CA ASN A 153 -6.92 1.91 21.05
C ASN A 153 -5.43 2.15 20.77
N GLU A 154 -5.00 3.42 20.77
CA GLU A 154 -3.59 3.78 20.53
C GLU A 154 -2.72 3.25 21.68
N SER A 155 -1.70 2.46 21.35
CA SER A 155 -0.69 1.96 22.27
C SER A 155 0.52 2.88 22.26
N GLU A 156 1.13 3.09 23.43
CA GLU A 156 2.36 3.88 23.55
C GLU A 156 3.59 3.13 23.02
N ASP A 157 3.58 1.80 23.14
CA ASP A 157 4.65 0.89 22.73
C ASP A 157 4.23 -0.02 21.57
N ILE A 158 5.23 -0.54 20.86
CA ILE A 158 5.04 -1.50 19.78
C ILE A 158 4.28 -2.74 20.28
N ILE A 159 3.29 -3.18 19.52
CA ILE A 159 2.49 -4.35 19.84
C ILE A 159 3.30 -5.60 19.45
N LYS A 160 3.28 -6.67 20.26
CA LYS A 160 4.02 -7.92 19.99
C LYS A 160 3.17 -9.20 20.09
N TRP A 161 2.46 -9.38 21.21
CA TRP A 161 1.80 -10.66 21.57
C TRP A 161 0.27 -10.58 21.60
N ARG A 162 -0.31 -9.73 20.76
CA ARG A 162 -1.76 -9.58 20.61
C ARG A 162 -2.11 -9.04 19.24
N GLN A 163 -3.35 -9.26 18.82
CA GLN A 163 -3.89 -8.64 17.61
C GLN A 163 -3.81 -7.10 17.71
N GLY A 164 -3.33 -6.49 16.62
CA GLY A 164 -3.23 -5.05 16.47
C GLY A 164 -2.55 -4.66 15.17
N ILE A 165 -2.42 -3.35 14.95
CA ILE A 165 -1.75 -2.76 13.80
C ILE A 165 -0.52 -1.99 14.29
N ASN A 166 0.66 -2.30 13.75
CA ASN A 166 1.85 -1.47 13.91
C ASN A 166 2.00 -0.61 12.65
N VAL A 167 1.80 0.71 12.76
CA VAL A 167 2.08 1.66 11.68
C VAL A 167 3.57 1.99 11.71
N LEU A 168 4.28 1.53 10.69
CA LEU A 168 5.73 1.55 10.60
C LEU A 168 6.18 2.35 9.38
N ARG A 169 7.38 2.93 9.49
CA ARG A 169 8.00 3.65 8.37
C ARG A 169 8.64 2.67 7.41
N ASN A 170 8.38 2.86 6.13
CA ASN A 170 9.10 2.23 5.03
C ASN A 170 9.82 3.32 4.20
N GLN A 171 10.84 2.94 3.44
CA GLN A 171 11.61 3.89 2.62
C GLN A 171 11.01 4.10 1.23
N ASP A 172 10.37 3.07 0.67
CA ASP A 172 10.12 2.97 -0.77
C ASP A 172 8.64 2.93 -1.13
N TYR A 173 7.79 2.35 -0.28
CA TYR A 173 6.38 2.10 -0.61
C TYR A 173 5.44 2.18 0.59
N CYS A 174 4.15 2.29 0.27
CA CYS A 174 3.04 2.19 1.20
C CYS A 174 2.29 0.90 0.92
N ALA A 175 2.00 0.14 1.97
CA ALA A 175 1.39 -1.15 1.80
C ALA A 175 0.75 -1.69 3.08
N SER A 176 -0.25 -2.53 2.91
CA SER A 176 -0.89 -3.23 4.02
C SER A 176 -1.43 -4.61 3.63
N GLN A 177 -1.69 -5.43 4.64
CA GLN A 177 -2.42 -6.66 4.47
C GLN A 177 -3.93 -6.39 4.49
N ILE A 178 -4.70 -7.09 3.66
CA ILE A 178 -6.16 -6.93 3.66
C ILE A 178 -6.82 -7.66 4.84
N GLY A 179 -7.44 -6.89 5.74
CA GLY A 179 -8.16 -7.36 6.92
C GLY A 179 -7.23 -7.86 8.04
N ALA A 180 -7.83 -8.25 9.18
CA ALA A 180 -7.08 -8.88 10.26
C ALA A 180 -6.56 -10.25 9.82
N LYS A 181 -5.26 -10.47 9.93
CA LYS A 181 -4.61 -11.75 9.56
C LYS A 181 -4.35 -12.66 10.75
N TYR A 182 -4.09 -12.07 11.92
CA TYR A 182 -3.64 -12.82 13.09
C TYR A 182 -4.50 -12.50 14.32
N ALA A 183 -4.67 -13.50 15.19
CA ALA A 183 -5.47 -13.36 16.42
C ALA A 183 -4.60 -13.04 17.65
N ASP A 184 -3.31 -13.34 17.58
CA ASP A 184 -2.35 -13.41 18.68
C ASP A 184 -1.07 -12.58 18.47
N ARG A 185 -0.94 -11.91 17.32
CA ARG A 185 0.19 -11.04 16.98
C ARG A 185 -0.26 -9.85 16.12
N PRO A 186 0.52 -8.76 16.05
CA PRO A 186 0.18 -7.62 15.21
C PRO A 186 0.42 -7.91 13.73
N GLN A 187 -0.08 -7.02 12.87
CA GLN A 187 0.34 -6.89 11.49
C GLN A 187 0.85 -5.46 11.22
N ALA A 188 1.70 -5.30 10.22
CA ALA A 188 2.24 -4.00 9.85
C ALA A 188 1.34 -3.27 8.86
N VAL A 189 1.27 -1.95 9.01
CA VAL A 189 0.92 -0.99 7.95
C VAL A 189 2.19 -0.22 7.65
N MET A 190 2.71 -0.38 6.43
CA MET A 190 3.95 0.24 5.98
C MET A 190 3.61 1.56 5.29
N LEU A 191 4.25 2.65 5.69
CA LEU A 191 4.06 3.96 5.06
C LEU A 191 5.42 4.56 4.67
N ALA A 192 5.57 4.91 3.39
CA ALA A 192 6.64 5.78 2.92
C ALA A 192 6.41 7.23 3.38
N TYR A 193 7.44 8.07 3.23
CA TYR A 193 7.43 9.45 3.68
C TYR A 193 6.24 10.25 3.10
N GLU A 194 5.96 10.07 1.81
CA GLU A 194 4.89 10.74 1.07
C GLU A 194 3.50 10.32 1.57
N CYS A 195 3.33 9.07 2.00
CA CYS A 195 2.06 8.60 2.54
C CYS A 195 1.78 9.13 3.94
N PHE A 196 2.83 9.33 4.75
CA PHE A 196 2.70 10.02 6.05
C PHE A 196 2.25 11.48 5.90
N GLN A 197 2.51 12.12 4.76
CA GLN A 197 2.08 13.51 4.51
C GLN A 197 0.61 13.61 4.12
N SER A 198 -0.02 12.51 3.70
CA SER A 198 -1.38 12.50 3.18
C SER A 198 -2.34 11.74 4.10
N ILE A 199 -3.36 12.44 4.59
CA ILE A 199 -4.47 11.82 5.32
C ILE A 199 -5.10 10.71 4.46
N GLY A 200 -5.35 10.99 3.18
CA GLY A 200 -5.96 10.03 2.26
C GLY A 200 -5.12 8.78 2.09
N GLN A 201 -3.80 8.91 1.86
CA GLN A 201 -2.95 7.72 1.70
C GLN A 201 -2.81 6.93 3.00
N THR A 202 -2.73 7.59 4.15
CA THR A 202 -2.76 6.87 5.43
C THR A 202 -4.09 6.13 5.61
N GLN A 203 -5.22 6.74 5.24
CA GLN A 203 -6.52 6.08 5.30
C GLN A 203 -6.66 4.94 4.29
N HIS A 204 -6.00 5.02 3.14
CA HIS A 204 -5.94 3.95 2.14
C HIS A 204 -5.34 2.67 2.76
N GLU A 205 -4.14 2.77 3.32
CA GLU A 205 -3.48 1.61 3.93
C GLU A 205 -4.18 1.09 5.19
N LEU A 206 -4.75 1.98 5.99
CA LEU A 206 -5.63 1.57 7.10
C LEU A 206 -6.91 0.92 6.58
N GLY A 207 -7.43 1.36 5.44
CA GLY A 207 -8.58 0.77 4.75
C GLY A 207 -8.30 -0.67 4.36
N HIS A 208 -7.15 -0.94 3.74
CA HIS A 208 -6.67 -2.30 3.51
C HIS A 208 -6.60 -3.10 4.80
N ALA A 209 -5.93 -2.59 5.85
CA ALA A 209 -5.84 -3.27 7.15
C ALA A 209 -7.22 -3.61 7.72
N LEU A 210 -8.22 -2.74 7.53
CA LEU A 210 -9.61 -2.94 7.96
C LEU A 210 -10.42 -3.88 7.05
N GLY A 211 -9.88 -4.22 5.87
CA GLY A 211 -10.42 -5.25 4.98
C GLY A 211 -10.85 -4.77 3.61
N LEU A 212 -10.68 -3.49 3.27
CA LEU A 212 -11.08 -2.95 1.97
C LEU A 212 -10.15 -3.46 0.85
N TYR A 213 -10.75 -3.85 -0.26
CA TYR A 213 -10.05 -4.01 -1.54
C TYR A 213 -10.10 -2.70 -2.34
N HIS A 214 -9.40 -2.67 -3.46
CA HIS A 214 -9.47 -1.54 -4.39
C HIS A 214 -10.85 -1.39 -5.04
N GLU A 215 -11.21 -0.15 -5.37
CA GLU A 215 -12.47 0.15 -6.04
C GLU A 215 -12.42 -0.26 -7.54
N HIS A 216 -11.28 -0.06 -8.21
CA HIS A 216 -11.11 -0.39 -9.63
C HIS A 216 -11.07 -1.89 -9.93
N THR A 217 -10.97 -2.73 -8.88
CA THR A 217 -10.97 -4.19 -9.01
C THR A 217 -12.36 -4.78 -8.77
N ARG A 218 -13.37 -3.96 -8.48
CA ARG A 218 -14.76 -4.41 -8.37
C ARG A 218 -15.21 -5.21 -9.59
N ILE A 219 -16.04 -6.22 -9.35
CA ILE A 219 -16.62 -7.07 -10.41
C ILE A 219 -17.37 -6.25 -11.48
N ASP A 220 -18.09 -5.20 -11.05
CA ASP A 220 -18.91 -4.34 -11.90
C ASP A 220 -18.13 -3.15 -12.49
N ARG A 221 -16.82 -3.04 -12.23
CA ARG A 221 -16.03 -1.85 -12.62
C ARG A 221 -16.10 -1.52 -14.11
N ASP A 222 -16.22 -2.51 -15.00
CA ASP A 222 -16.31 -2.30 -16.45
C ASP A 222 -17.62 -1.61 -16.89
N GLN A 223 -18.60 -1.47 -15.99
CA GLN A 223 -19.81 -0.65 -16.22
C GLN A 223 -19.55 0.84 -15.97
N PHE A 224 -18.46 1.18 -15.29
CA PHE A 224 -18.18 2.52 -14.76
C PHE A 224 -16.87 3.12 -15.28
N VAL A 225 -15.85 2.29 -15.46
CA VAL A 225 -14.52 2.69 -15.93
C VAL A 225 -14.03 1.76 -17.04
N LYS A 226 -13.17 2.29 -17.91
CA LYS A 226 -12.47 1.54 -18.94
C LYS A 226 -10.99 1.44 -18.61
N ILE A 227 -10.48 0.21 -18.59
CA ILE A 227 -9.04 -0.04 -18.52
C ILE A 227 -8.44 0.08 -19.92
N ILE A 228 -7.47 0.98 -20.09
CA ILE A 228 -6.77 1.20 -21.36
C ILE A 228 -5.50 0.36 -21.35
N GLU A 229 -5.64 -0.95 -21.62
CA GLU A 229 -4.55 -1.93 -21.50
C GLU A 229 -3.28 -1.57 -22.29
N ASN A 230 -3.44 -0.95 -23.47
CA ASN A 230 -2.31 -0.51 -24.30
C ASN A 230 -1.41 0.53 -23.60
N ASN A 231 -1.97 1.30 -22.66
CA ASN A 231 -1.24 2.33 -21.93
C ASN A 231 -0.55 1.77 -20.67
N ILE A 232 -0.89 0.54 -20.24
CA ILE A 232 -0.30 -0.09 -19.06
C ILE A 232 1.14 -0.53 -19.37
N ILE A 233 2.05 -0.32 -18.41
CA ILE A 233 3.41 -0.85 -18.45
C ILE A 233 3.33 -2.38 -18.64
N PRO A 234 4.04 -2.95 -19.62
CA PRO A 234 3.98 -4.38 -19.84
C PRO A 234 4.39 -5.17 -18.58
N GLY A 235 3.67 -6.27 -18.30
CA GLY A 235 3.78 -7.03 -17.05
C GLY A 235 2.85 -6.56 -15.90
N GLU A 236 2.38 -5.31 -15.92
CA GLU A 236 1.56 -4.73 -14.84
C GLU A 236 0.04 -4.94 -15.03
N GLN A 237 -0.40 -5.57 -16.13
CA GLN A 237 -1.83 -5.81 -16.40
C GLN A 237 -2.50 -6.64 -15.30
N ILE A 238 -1.72 -7.47 -14.60
CA ILE A 238 -2.19 -8.27 -13.47
C ILE A 238 -2.80 -7.41 -12.36
N ASN A 239 -2.32 -6.18 -12.15
CA ASN A 239 -2.81 -5.24 -11.13
C ASN A 239 -4.18 -4.62 -11.47
N PHE A 240 -4.65 -4.84 -12.69
CA PHE A 240 -5.97 -4.38 -13.16
C PHE A 240 -6.96 -5.53 -13.32
N LYS A 241 -6.57 -6.78 -13.01
CA LYS A 241 -7.54 -7.87 -12.97
C LYS A 241 -8.62 -7.54 -11.95
N ARG A 242 -9.87 -7.75 -12.35
CA ARG A 242 -10.98 -7.68 -11.41
C ARG A 242 -10.79 -8.73 -10.34
N ASP A 243 -11.16 -8.37 -9.13
CA ASP A 243 -11.39 -9.33 -8.08
C ASP A 243 -12.42 -10.34 -8.58
N PRO A 244 -12.15 -11.64 -8.47
CA PRO A 244 -13.06 -12.63 -9.01
C PRO A 244 -14.46 -12.49 -8.39
N GLU A 245 -15.49 -12.88 -9.16
CA GLU A 245 -16.90 -12.61 -8.83
C GLU A 245 -17.32 -13.15 -7.46
N ASP A 246 -16.57 -14.12 -6.99
CA ASP A 246 -16.72 -14.85 -5.76
C ASP A 246 -16.11 -14.14 -4.55
N ILE A 247 -15.32 -13.07 -4.71
CA ILE A 247 -14.79 -12.25 -3.63
C ILE A 247 -15.23 -10.79 -3.71
N SER A 248 -15.89 -10.31 -4.76
CA SER A 248 -16.35 -8.91 -4.84
C SER A 248 -17.85 -8.79 -4.50
N SER A 249 -18.21 -7.95 -3.54
CA SER A 249 -19.60 -7.55 -3.26
C SER A 249 -19.65 -6.05 -3.28
N THR A 250 -20.52 -5.45 -4.08
CA THR A 250 -20.69 -3.99 -4.07
C THR A 250 -21.33 -3.49 -2.77
N PHE A 251 -21.80 -4.40 -1.90
CA PHE A 251 -22.67 -4.11 -0.75
C PHE A 251 -23.86 -3.24 -1.13
N ASN A 252 -24.31 -3.34 -2.38
CA ASN A 252 -25.36 -2.52 -2.98
C ASN A 252 -25.05 -1.01 -2.99
N HIS A 253 -23.77 -0.64 -2.91
CA HIS A 253 -23.29 0.72 -3.12
C HIS A 253 -22.89 0.93 -4.59
N SER A 254 -23.22 2.11 -5.10
CA SER A 254 -22.74 2.58 -6.41
C SER A 254 -21.22 2.61 -6.46
N TYR A 255 -20.66 2.54 -7.66
CA TYR A 255 -19.23 2.76 -7.88
C TYR A 255 -18.84 4.18 -7.44
N ASP A 256 -17.79 4.30 -6.64
CA ASP A 256 -17.30 5.60 -6.14
C ASP A 256 -15.95 5.97 -6.78
N TYR A 257 -16.02 6.80 -7.82
CA TYR A 257 -14.83 7.35 -8.50
C TYR A 257 -13.92 8.17 -7.58
N SER A 258 -14.44 8.67 -6.45
CA SER A 258 -13.69 9.44 -5.46
C SER A 258 -13.31 8.61 -4.23
N SER A 259 -13.52 7.29 -4.28
CA SER A 259 -13.12 6.38 -3.21
C SER A 259 -11.64 6.55 -2.92
N VAL A 260 -11.27 6.56 -1.63
CA VAL A 260 -9.86 6.55 -1.23
C VAL A 260 -9.16 5.28 -1.72
N MET A 261 -9.92 4.21 -2.02
CA MET A 261 -9.43 2.94 -2.57
C MET A 261 -9.45 2.91 -4.11
N GLN A 262 -9.78 4.01 -4.78
CA GLN A 262 -9.72 4.10 -6.25
C GLN A 262 -8.30 4.42 -6.69
N TYR A 263 -7.77 3.62 -7.62
CA TYR A 263 -6.49 3.92 -8.24
C TYR A 263 -6.46 5.28 -8.93
N PRO A 264 -5.30 5.99 -8.89
CA PRO A 264 -5.07 7.12 -9.77
C PRO A 264 -5.27 6.74 -11.24
N HIS A 265 -5.83 7.64 -12.03
CA HIS A 265 -6.11 7.40 -13.45
C HIS A 265 -4.88 7.08 -14.33
N PHE A 266 -3.66 7.34 -13.85
CA PHE A 266 -2.38 7.05 -14.52
C PHE A 266 -1.61 5.89 -13.87
N ALA A 267 -2.22 5.14 -12.94
CA ALA A 267 -1.57 4.03 -12.25
C ALA A 267 -0.94 3.07 -13.27
N PHE A 268 0.31 2.69 -13.08
CA PHE A 268 1.08 1.82 -13.99
C PHE A 268 1.06 2.24 -15.47
N GLY A 269 0.86 3.53 -15.77
CA GLY A 269 0.82 4.05 -17.13
C GLY A 269 2.21 4.30 -17.70
N LYS A 270 2.44 3.89 -18.96
CA LYS A 270 3.63 4.28 -19.73
C LYS A 270 3.71 5.79 -19.78
N ASN A 271 4.83 6.38 -19.34
CA ASN A 271 5.05 7.84 -19.35
C ASN A 271 3.88 8.64 -18.73
N ASN A 272 3.29 8.12 -17.64
CA ASN A 272 2.17 8.75 -16.92
C ASN A 272 0.89 8.94 -17.78
N THR A 273 0.70 8.09 -18.79
CA THR A 273 -0.53 8.07 -19.59
C THR A 273 -1.69 7.48 -18.79
N THR A 274 -2.92 7.88 -19.15
CA THR A 274 -4.14 7.39 -18.51
C THR A 274 -4.33 5.90 -18.77
N THR A 275 -4.50 5.12 -17.71
CA THR A 275 -4.81 3.69 -17.71
C THR A 275 -6.24 3.39 -17.29
N ILE A 276 -6.89 4.28 -16.55
CA ILE A 276 -8.29 4.18 -16.13
C ILE A 276 -9.05 5.42 -16.62
N TYR A 277 -10.09 5.23 -17.43
CA TYR A 277 -10.95 6.29 -17.96
C TYR A 277 -12.40 6.14 -17.50
#